data_AF-A0A9P5J6W1-F1
#
_entry.id   AF-A0A9P5J6W1-F1
#
_cell.length_a   1.000
_cell.length_b   1.000
_cell.length_c   1.000
_cell.angle_alpha   90.00
_cell.angle_beta   90.00
_cell.angle_gamma   90.00
#
_symmetry.space_group_name_H-M   'P 1'
#
loop_
_entity.id
_entity.type
_entity.pdbx_description
1 polymer ?
#
loop_
_entity_poly.entity_id
_entity_poly.type
_entity_poly.pdbx_seq_one_letter_code
_entity_poly.pdbx_strand_id
1 'polypeptide(L)'
;PTPARVVGTLIAVVMKAKNLPNKRSIGKQDPYCALQIGKEIRRTKPVKRGGQHPVWDEELRFPLTEDTEDLLARTSGRGGDGNPPPVPSKGDDLHVFNKKRKMRLAIYADDPREPELIGEIMVDLEPVLTKEWYTINFKDKYCGEVYLEMTFWSNV
;
A
#
# COMPACT_ATOMS: atom_id res chain seq x y z
N PRO A 1 -15.31 23.40 1.58
CA PRO A 1 -14.38 22.25 1.57
C PRO A 1 -13.20 22.50 2.51
N THR A 2 -13.21 21.87 3.69
CA THR A 2 -12.05 21.82 4.58
C THR A 2 -10.91 21.09 3.86
N PRO A 3 -9.67 21.60 3.83
CA PRO A 3 -8.56 20.86 3.26
C PRO A 3 -8.34 19.59 4.08
N ALA A 4 -8.18 18.45 3.40
CA ALA A 4 -7.91 17.17 4.05
C ALA A 4 -6.60 17.28 4.84
N ARG A 5 -6.65 17.03 6.16
CA ARG A 5 -5.47 17.15 7.03
C ARG A 5 -4.55 15.95 6.79
N VAL A 6 -3.29 16.21 6.44
CA VAL A 6 -2.27 15.15 6.29
C VAL A 6 -1.82 14.72 7.69
N VAL A 7 -1.99 13.43 8.01
CA VAL A 7 -1.58 12.83 9.29
C VAL A 7 -0.14 12.35 9.30
N GLY A 8 0.38 12.01 8.13
CA GLY A 8 1.75 11.54 7.99
C GLY A 8 2.04 11.01 6.59
N THR A 9 3.18 10.36 6.43
CA THR A 9 3.62 9.75 5.18
C THR A 9 3.98 8.29 5.42
N LEU A 10 3.33 7.40 4.66
CA LEU A 10 3.78 6.00 4.55
C LEU A 10 4.92 5.96 3.54
N ILE A 11 6.02 5.35 3.93
CA ILE A 11 7.15 5.04 3.07
C ILE A 11 7.16 3.53 2.88
N ALA A 12 6.90 3.09 1.64
CA ALA A 12 6.95 1.69 1.26
C ALA A 12 8.11 1.47 0.30
N VAL A 13 9.12 0.70 0.71
CA VAL A 13 10.24 0.29 -0.14
C VAL A 13 9.90 -1.07 -0.73
N VAL A 14 9.73 -1.12 -2.05
CA VAL A 14 9.52 -2.36 -2.78
C VAL A 14 10.89 -2.93 -3.15
N MET A 15 11.31 -3.96 -2.43
CA MET A 15 12.68 -4.49 -2.54
C MET A 15 12.81 -5.46 -3.71
N LYS A 16 12.22 -6.66 -3.58
CA LYS A 16 12.40 -7.76 -4.55
C LYS A 16 11.23 -8.73 -4.51
N ALA A 17 11.08 -9.53 -5.55
CA ALA A 17 10.15 -10.64 -5.58
C ALA A 17 10.84 -11.96 -5.96
N LYS A 18 10.17 -13.07 -5.69
CA LYS A 18 10.61 -14.42 -6.07
C LYS A 18 9.42 -15.27 -6.49
N ASN A 19 9.70 -16.28 -7.31
CA ASN A 19 8.74 -17.28 -7.76
C ASN A 19 7.55 -16.70 -8.54
N LEU A 20 7.74 -15.57 -9.23
CA LEU A 20 6.69 -15.01 -10.07
C LEU A 20 6.40 -15.94 -11.25
N PRO A 21 5.13 -16.23 -11.60
CA PRO A 21 4.82 -16.93 -12.84
C PRO A 21 5.26 -16.07 -14.04
N ASN A 22 5.85 -16.70 -15.05
CA ASN A 22 6.18 -16.01 -16.31
C ASN A 22 4.94 -15.96 -17.19
N LYS A 23 4.48 -14.75 -17.51
CA LYS A 23 3.30 -14.54 -18.35
C LYS A 23 3.61 -14.47 -19.85
N ARG A 24 4.88 -14.36 -20.24
CA ARG A 24 5.28 -14.33 -21.65
C ARG A 24 5.43 -15.74 -22.24
N SER A 25 4.95 -15.94 -23.47
CA SER A 25 5.18 -17.17 -24.23
C SER A 25 6.64 -17.33 -24.68
N ILE A 26 7.39 -16.23 -24.83
CA ILE A 26 8.81 -16.27 -25.18
C ILE A 26 9.61 -15.22 -24.41
N GLY A 27 10.79 -15.61 -23.92
CA GLY A 27 11.70 -14.72 -23.20
C GLY A 27 11.30 -14.42 -21.75
N LYS A 28 11.99 -13.43 -21.17
CA LYS A 28 11.75 -12.97 -19.79
C LYS A 28 10.75 -11.83 -19.78
N GLN A 29 9.90 -11.78 -18.76
CA GLN A 29 9.02 -10.66 -18.49
C GLN A 29 9.75 -9.47 -17.86
N ASP A 30 9.10 -8.31 -17.92
CA ASP A 30 9.59 -7.03 -17.39
C ASP A 30 8.71 -6.59 -16.20
N PRO A 31 8.90 -7.14 -15.00
CA PRO A 31 7.94 -6.94 -13.91
C PRO A 31 8.08 -5.56 -13.24
N TYR A 32 6.95 -4.97 -12.86
CA TYR A 32 6.86 -3.79 -12.00
C TYR A 32 5.81 -3.99 -10.90
N CYS A 33 5.94 -3.25 -9.80
CA CYS A 33 5.00 -3.28 -8.68
C CYS A 33 4.16 -2.00 -8.68
N ALA A 34 2.88 -2.11 -8.37
CA ALA A 34 1.98 -1.00 -8.14
C ALA A 34 1.36 -1.11 -6.74
N LEU A 35 1.49 -0.05 -5.97
CA LEU A 35 0.89 0.11 -4.65
C LEU A 35 -0.28 1.09 -4.76
N GLN A 36 -1.42 0.73 -4.18
CA GLN A 36 -2.63 1.53 -4.18
C GLN A 36 -3.18 1.70 -2.77
N ILE A 37 -3.42 2.95 -2.37
CA ILE A 37 -4.05 3.33 -1.11
C ILE A 37 -5.17 4.31 -1.42
N GLY A 38 -6.42 3.90 -1.15
CA GLY A 38 -7.59 4.66 -1.56
C GLY A 38 -7.61 4.91 -3.07
N LYS A 39 -7.52 6.19 -3.46
CA LYS A 39 -7.49 6.62 -4.87
C LYS A 39 -6.08 6.85 -5.41
N GLU A 40 -5.04 6.87 -4.56
CA GLU A 40 -3.67 7.11 -4.99
C GLU A 40 -3.01 5.79 -5.39
N ILE A 41 -2.42 5.77 -6.59
CA ILE A 41 -1.65 4.64 -7.13
C ILE A 41 -0.24 5.13 -7.42
N ARG A 42 0.77 4.42 -6.92
CA ARG A 42 2.18 4.63 -7.27
C ARG A 42 2.79 3.32 -7.71
N ARG A 43 3.72 3.37 -8.64
CA ARG A 43 4.35 2.18 -9.21
C ARG A 43 5.85 2.32 -9.29
N THR A 44 6.53 1.18 -9.23
CA THR A 44 7.95 1.11 -9.49
C THR A 44 8.25 1.15 -10.99
N LYS A 45 9.51 1.42 -11.33
CA LYS A 45 10.01 1.19 -12.70
C LYS A 45 10.03 -0.32 -13.02
N PRO A 46 9.73 -0.70 -14.28
CA PRO A 46 9.84 -2.09 -14.70
C PRO A 46 11.30 -2.54 -14.76
N VAL A 47 11.57 -3.74 -14.24
CA VAL A 47 12.88 -4.38 -14.34
C VAL A 47 12.95 -5.09 -15.69
N LYS A 48 13.62 -4.50 -16.68
CA LYS A 48 13.76 -5.09 -18.01
C LYS A 48 14.45 -6.46 -17.94
N ARG A 49 13.81 -7.47 -18.52
CA ARG A 49 14.17 -8.89 -18.47
C ARG A 49 14.33 -9.42 -17.04
N GLY A 50 13.58 -8.86 -16.08
CA GLY A 50 13.62 -9.24 -14.66
C GLY A 50 13.13 -10.67 -14.36
N GLY A 51 12.33 -11.25 -15.27
CA GLY A 51 11.92 -12.65 -15.18
C GLY A 51 11.10 -12.96 -13.93
N GLN A 52 11.48 -14.02 -13.21
CA GLN A 52 10.71 -14.52 -12.05
C GLN A 52 11.23 -14.03 -10.69
N HIS A 53 12.38 -13.34 -10.67
CA HIS A 53 13.06 -12.89 -9.45
C HIS A 53 13.57 -11.44 -9.59
N PRO A 54 12.68 -10.46 -9.82
CA PRO A 54 13.09 -9.07 -9.98
C PRO A 54 13.54 -8.43 -8.66
N VAL A 55 14.42 -7.44 -8.78
CA VAL A 55 14.84 -6.54 -7.70
C VAL A 55 14.54 -5.13 -8.16
N TRP A 56 13.72 -4.41 -7.41
CA TRP A 56 13.34 -3.02 -7.68
C TRP A 56 14.14 -2.05 -6.81
N ASP A 57 14.21 -2.30 -5.50
CA ASP A 57 14.83 -1.40 -4.52
C ASP A 57 14.32 0.05 -4.68
N GLU A 58 13.01 0.22 -4.82
CA GLU A 58 12.41 1.52 -5.11
C GLU A 58 11.42 1.95 -4.03
N GLU A 59 11.59 3.19 -3.56
CA GLU A 59 10.81 3.81 -2.50
C GLU A 59 9.58 4.53 -3.06
N LEU A 60 8.40 4.20 -2.54
CA LEU A 60 7.13 4.83 -2.86
C LEU A 60 6.56 5.50 -1.60
N ARG A 61 6.35 6.81 -1.66
CA ARG A 61 5.86 7.63 -0.54
C ARG A 61 4.40 8.01 -0.74
N PHE A 62 3.55 7.73 0.24
CA PHE A 62 2.13 8.08 0.22
C PHE A 62 1.84 9.10 1.32
N PRO A 63 1.51 10.36 0.99
CA PRO A 63 0.98 11.30 1.96
C PRO A 63 -0.42 10.84 2.35
N LEU A 64 -0.61 10.56 3.63
CA LEU A 64 -1.83 10.01 4.15
C LEU A 64 -2.64 11.13 4.78
N THR A 65 -3.86 11.31 4.30
CA THR A 65 -4.80 12.31 4.82
C THR A 65 -5.87 11.66 5.69
N GLU A 66 -6.37 12.36 6.72
CA GLU A 66 -7.66 12.06 7.33
C GLU A 66 -8.72 12.11 6.23
N ASP A 67 -9.39 10.98 5.99
CA ASP A 67 -10.49 10.97 5.04
C ASP A 67 -11.68 11.70 5.67
N THR A 68 -12.48 12.37 4.83
CA THR A 68 -13.65 13.12 5.31
C THR A 68 -14.65 12.20 6.01
N GLU A 69 -14.73 10.91 5.66
CA GLU A 69 -15.54 9.92 6.39
C GLU A 69 -15.04 9.69 7.83
N ASP A 70 -13.74 9.71 8.09
CA ASP A 70 -13.19 9.56 9.44
C ASP A 70 -13.52 10.79 10.30
N LEU A 71 -13.41 11.98 9.71
CA LEU A 71 -13.81 13.23 10.34
C LEU A 71 -15.32 13.27 10.62
N LEU A 72 -16.13 12.83 9.65
CA LEU A 72 -17.59 12.76 9.78
C LEU A 72 -18.00 11.74 10.84
N ALA A 73 -17.42 10.55 10.87
CA ALA A 73 -17.70 9.51 11.87
C ALA A 73 -17.42 10.00 13.30
N ARG A 74 -16.36 10.81 13.49
CA ARG A 74 -16.07 11.46 14.79
C ARG A 74 -17.12 12.51 15.16
N THR A 75 -17.62 13.29 14.19
CA THR A 75 -18.67 14.29 14.44
C THR A 75 -20.05 13.69 14.66
N SER A 76 -20.35 12.56 14.01
CA SER A 76 -21.64 11.86 14.11
C SER A 76 -21.78 11.00 15.38
N GLY A 77 -20.70 10.73 16.10
CA GLY A 77 -20.74 10.12 17.44
C GLY A 77 -21.14 11.09 18.57
N ARG A 78 -21.34 12.37 18.26
CA ARG A 78 -21.68 13.43 19.23
C ARG A 78 -23.19 13.61 19.35
N GLY A 79 -23.89 12.53 19.69
CA GLY A 79 -25.29 12.57 20.10
C GLY A 79 -25.40 12.50 21.62
N GLY A 80 -25.42 13.66 22.29
CA GLY A 80 -25.91 13.80 23.67
C GLY A 80 -24.90 13.53 24.80
N ASP A 81 -24.06 14.52 25.12
CA ASP A 81 -23.87 15.05 26.49
C ASP A 81 -22.86 16.20 26.41
N GLY A 82 -23.09 17.28 27.16
CA GLY A 82 -22.48 18.60 26.98
C GLY A 82 -20.98 18.75 27.29
N ASN A 83 -20.15 17.71 27.14
CA ASN A 83 -18.72 17.78 27.38
C ASN A 83 -17.93 17.92 26.06
N PRO A 84 -16.93 18.82 25.94
CA PRO A 84 -15.95 18.76 24.86
C PRO A 84 -15.26 17.38 24.87
N PRO A 85 -15.10 16.71 23.72
CA PRO A 85 -14.34 15.47 23.68
C PRO A 85 -12.91 15.74 24.18
N PRO A 86 -12.29 14.77 24.89
CA PRO A 86 -10.87 14.87 25.20
C PRO A 86 -10.10 15.00 23.87
N VAL A 87 -9.17 15.95 23.81
CA VAL A 87 -8.27 16.08 22.67
C VAL A 87 -7.57 14.72 22.44
N PRO A 88 -7.55 14.18 21.20
CA PRO A 88 -6.85 12.93 20.94
C PRO A 88 -5.38 13.09 21.32
N SER A 89 -4.87 12.18 22.14
CA SER A 89 -3.48 12.16 22.57
C SER A 89 -2.63 11.51 21.48
N LYS A 90 -1.33 11.85 21.41
CA LYS A 90 -0.35 11.47 20.36
C LYS A 90 -0.29 9.98 19.95
N GLY A 91 -0.85 9.07 20.76
CA GLY A 91 -0.94 7.62 20.49
C GLY A 91 -2.29 7.17 19.89
N ASP A 92 -3.36 7.96 20.05
CA ASP A 92 -4.67 7.71 19.46
C ASP A 92 -4.67 8.03 17.96
N ASP A 93 -3.85 8.98 17.50
CA ASP A 93 -3.78 9.35 16.09
C ASP A 93 -3.36 8.16 15.21
N LEU A 94 -2.42 7.33 15.72
CA LEU A 94 -1.95 6.13 15.04
C LEU A 94 -3.00 5.01 15.08
N HIS A 95 -3.69 4.82 16.21
CA HIS A 95 -4.74 3.81 16.36
C HIS A 95 -6.00 4.13 15.53
N VAL A 96 -6.36 5.42 15.40
CA VAL A 96 -7.49 5.83 14.57
C VAL A 96 -7.11 5.85 13.08
N PHE A 97 -5.88 6.25 12.75
CA PHE A 97 -5.33 6.10 11.40
C PHE A 97 -5.36 4.63 10.92
N ASN A 98 -5.03 3.71 11.83
CA ASN A 98 -4.96 2.27 11.56
C ASN A 98 -6.29 1.58 11.37
N LYS A 99 -7.42 2.19 11.75
CA LYS A 99 -8.65 1.41 11.96
C LYS A 99 -9.14 0.68 10.70
N LYS A 100 -8.82 1.13 9.47
CA LYS A 100 -9.15 0.41 8.20
C LYS A 100 -8.29 0.78 6.96
N ARG A 101 -6.98 1.05 7.07
CA ARG A 101 -6.19 1.37 5.86
C ARG A 101 -5.48 0.14 5.31
N LYS A 102 -6.06 -0.42 4.25
CA LYS A 102 -5.44 -1.48 3.44
C LYS A 102 -4.73 -0.86 2.25
N MET A 103 -3.56 -1.39 1.92
CA MET A 103 -2.84 -1.10 0.69
C MET A 103 -2.95 -2.30 -0.24
N ARG A 104 -3.43 -2.08 -1.46
CA ARG A 104 -3.37 -3.11 -2.50
C ARG A 104 -1.99 -3.06 -3.14
N LEU A 105 -1.27 -4.18 -3.09
CA LEU A 105 -0.05 -4.40 -3.86
C LEU A 105 -0.38 -5.30 -5.04
N ALA A 106 0.01 -4.90 -6.24
CA ALA A 106 -0.12 -5.70 -7.45
C ALA A 106 1.19 -5.70 -8.24
N ILE A 107 1.59 -6.86 -8.74
CA ILE A 107 2.76 -7.01 -9.61
C ILE A 107 2.27 -7.30 -11.02
N TYR A 108 2.79 -6.55 -11.99
CA TYR A 108 2.43 -6.65 -13.39
C TYR A 108 3.66 -6.98 -14.22
N ALA A 109 3.45 -7.66 -15.35
CA ALA A 109 4.41 -7.74 -16.44
C ALA A 109 4.17 -6.54 -17.38
N ASP A 110 5.15 -5.65 -17.50
CA ASP A 110 5.13 -4.55 -18.48
C ASP A 110 5.06 -5.14 -19.89
N ASP A 111 4.06 -4.72 -20.67
CA ASP A 111 3.85 -5.12 -22.06
C ASP A 111 3.37 -3.89 -22.84
N PRO A 112 3.87 -3.67 -24.08
CA PRO A 112 3.54 -2.48 -24.85
C PRO A 112 2.06 -2.39 -25.27
N ARG A 113 1.30 -3.49 -25.25
CA ARG A 113 -0.13 -3.47 -25.56
C ARG A 113 -0.96 -3.30 -24.29
N GLU A 114 -0.81 -4.22 -23.36
CA GLU A 114 -1.57 -4.21 -22.10
C GLU A 114 -0.76 -4.89 -20.98
N PRO A 115 -0.51 -4.22 -19.85
CA PRO A 115 0.21 -4.81 -18.74
C PRO A 115 -0.58 -5.98 -18.14
N GLU A 116 0.06 -7.14 -18.04
CA GLU A 116 -0.60 -8.34 -17.51
C GLU A 116 -0.40 -8.46 -16.01
N LEU A 117 -1.47 -8.69 -15.25
CA LEU A 117 -1.40 -8.96 -13.81
C LEU A 117 -0.76 -10.33 -13.53
N ILE A 118 0.33 -10.31 -12.76
CA ILE A 118 1.03 -11.51 -12.28
C ILE A 118 0.37 -12.00 -10.99
N GLY A 119 0.12 -11.10 -10.04
CA GLY A 119 -0.55 -11.38 -8.78
C GLY A 119 -0.67 -10.15 -7.89
N GLU A 120 -1.51 -10.25 -6.88
CA GLU A 120 -1.83 -9.17 -5.95
C GLU A 120 -2.02 -9.65 -4.50
N ILE A 121 -1.95 -8.71 -3.56
CA ILE A 121 -2.30 -8.89 -2.16
C ILE A 121 -2.88 -7.60 -1.57
N MET A 122 -3.81 -7.75 -0.62
CA MET A 122 -4.25 -6.68 0.26
C MET A 122 -3.40 -6.73 1.53
N VAL A 123 -2.60 -5.69 1.76
CA VAL A 123 -1.74 -5.54 2.94
C VAL A 123 -2.45 -4.63 3.93
N ASP A 124 -2.69 -5.14 5.14
CA ASP A 124 -3.15 -4.32 6.25
C ASP A 124 -1.98 -3.48 6.78
N LEU A 125 -2.16 -2.15 6.85
CA LEU A 125 -1.12 -1.22 7.30
C LEU A 125 -1.01 -1.14 8.83
N GLU A 126 -1.74 -2.00 9.57
CA GLU A 126 -1.86 -1.93 11.02
C GLU A 126 -0.49 -2.06 11.73
N PRO A 127 0.41 -2.98 11.36
CA PRO A 127 1.81 -2.90 11.70
C PRO A 127 2.58 -2.17 10.59
N VAL A 128 2.63 -0.84 10.61
CA VAL A 128 3.33 -0.05 9.57
C VAL A 128 4.87 -0.06 9.68
N LEU A 129 5.43 -0.94 10.52
CA LEU A 129 6.88 -1.09 10.78
C LEU A 129 7.33 -2.52 10.48
N THR A 130 7.05 -3.00 9.27
CA THR A 130 7.34 -4.38 8.87
C THR A 130 8.42 -4.43 7.79
N LYS A 131 9.18 -5.53 7.82
CA LYS A 131 10.22 -5.86 6.86
C LYS A 131 10.12 -7.34 6.52
N GLU A 132 9.11 -7.70 5.74
CA GLU A 132 8.70 -9.10 5.58
C GLU A 132 8.30 -9.45 4.16
N TRP A 133 8.12 -10.75 3.93
CA TRP A 133 7.63 -11.31 2.68
C TRP A 133 6.11 -11.38 2.68
N TYR A 134 5.50 -10.86 1.62
CA TYR A 134 4.08 -10.92 1.36
C TYR A 134 3.80 -11.85 0.19
N THR A 135 2.93 -12.84 0.40
CA THR A 135 2.51 -13.76 -0.65
C THR A 135 1.53 -13.06 -1.59
N ILE A 136 1.81 -13.06 -2.89
CA ILE A 136 0.89 -12.55 -3.89
C ILE A 136 0.11 -13.68 -4.56
N ASN A 137 -1.16 -13.42 -4.84
CA ASN A 137 -2.07 -14.40 -5.40
C ASN A 137 -2.74 -13.87 -6.68
N PHE A 138 -3.09 -14.77 -7.60
CA PHE A 138 -3.95 -14.45 -8.74
C PHE A 138 -5.05 -15.50 -8.82
N LYS A 139 -6.31 -15.07 -8.67
CA LYS A 139 -7.47 -15.97 -8.63
C LYS A 139 -7.26 -17.13 -7.64
N ASP A 140 -6.89 -16.78 -6.40
CA ASP A 140 -6.63 -17.71 -5.29
C ASP A 140 -5.46 -18.70 -5.48
N LYS A 141 -4.61 -18.48 -6.49
CA LYS A 141 -3.39 -19.28 -6.69
C LYS A 141 -2.15 -18.49 -6.29
N TYR A 142 -1.25 -19.15 -5.56
CA TYR A 142 0.08 -18.62 -5.26
C TYR A 142 0.79 -18.19 -6.54
N CYS A 143 1.26 -16.94 -6.58
CA CYS A 143 1.95 -16.34 -7.71
C CYS A 143 3.29 -15.72 -7.32
N GLY A 144 3.87 -16.18 -6.22
CA GLY A 144 5.15 -15.71 -5.71
C GLY A 144 5.02 -14.89 -4.44
N GLU A 145 6.14 -14.32 -4.04
CA GLU A 145 6.25 -13.48 -2.84
C GLU A 145 7.01 -12.20 -3.18
N VAL A 146 6.66 -11.12 -2.50
CA VAL A 146 7.34 -9.81 -2.58
C VAL A 146 7.82 -9.39 -1.21
N TYR A 147 9.05 -8.91 -1.12
CA TYR A 147 9.61 -8.35 0.10
C TYR A 147 9.35 -6.84 0.13
N LEU A 148 8.70 -6.38 1.20
CA LEU A 148 8.45 -4.96 1.43
C LEU A 148 9.08 -4.53 2.75
N GLU A 149 9.57 -3.29 2.77
CA GLU A 149 9.89 -2.58 3.99
C GLU A 149 8.96 -1.38 4.09
N MET A 150 8.13 -1.35 5.14
CA MET A 150 7.18 -0.26 5.38
C MET A 150 7.57 0.50 6.64
N THR A 151 7.50 1.82 6.56
CA THR A 151 7.66 2.72 7.70
C THR A 151 6.65 3.86 7.61
N PHE A 152 6.21 4.40 8.75
CA PHE A 152 5.35 5.56 8.80
C PHE A 152 6.03 6.70 9.54
N TRP A 153 6.01 7.88 8.91
CA TRP A 153 6.40 9.13 9.52
C TRP A 153 5.17 9.95 9.82
N SER A 154 4.92 10.19 11.10
CA SER A 154 3.86 11.09 11.54
C SER A 154 4.30 12.54 11.36
N ASN A 155 3.39 13.39 10.88
CA ASN A 155 3.64 14.84 10.72
C ASN A 155 3.19 15.66 11.95
N VAL A 156 2.90 14.99 13.09
CA VAL A 156 2.41 15.60 14.35
C VAL A 156 3.31 15.40 15.56
#